data_AF-A0A9X5BEJ5-F1
#
_entry.id   AF-A0A9X5BEJ5-F1
#
_cell.length_a   1.000
_cell.length_b   1.000
_cell.length_c   1.000
_cell.angle_alpha   90.00
_cell.angle_beta   90.00
_cell.angle_gamma   90.00
#
_symmetry.space_group_name_H-M   'P 1'
#
loop_
_entity.id
_entity.type
_entity.pdbx_description
1 polymer ?
#
loop_
_entity_poly.entity_id
_entity_poly.type
_entity_poly.pdbx_seq_one_letter_code
_entity_poly.pdbx_strand_id
1 'polypeptide(L)'
;MNGRRDRSICKGEGKWLRKYLDLPNGVPTDDTYRVVFSNICTDHFFQVTTGILLGTIDGIIELAGKQDNIYEKSVVSIDGKVSCGSGRKETVEGKVRALQPLNVYSDDYGMCLAQKFIKEKTNEIPAA
;
A
#
# COMPACT_ATOMS: atom_id res chain seq x y z
N MET A 1 -24.42 16.36 13.32
CA MET A 1 -24.78 15.87 11.96
C MET A 1 -24.77 14.34 12.01
N ASN A 2 -25.93 13.74 11.75
CA ASN A 2 -26.19 12.29 11.84
C ASN A 2 -25.40 11.51 10.78
N GLY A 3 -24.31 10.86 11.18
CA GLY A 3 -23.57 9.92 10.34
C GLY A 3 -24.24 8.55 10.37
N ARG A 4 -24.81 8.12 9.24
CA ARG A 4 -25.22 6.74 9.03
C ARG A 4 -23.97 5.84 9.16
N ARG A 5 -23.85 5.15 10.29
CA ARG A 5 -22.95 4.00 10.43
C ARG A 5 -23.57 2.86 9.63
N ASP A 6 -23.18 2.76 8.36
CA ASP A 6 -23.55 1.64 7.51
C ASP A 6 -22.95 0.36 8.13
N ARG A 7 -23.82 -0.46 8.71
CA ARG A 7 -23.49 -1.71 9.42
C ARG A 7 -23.47 -2.90 8.46
N SER A 8 -23.00 -2.72 7.23
CA SER A 8 -22.96 -3.79 6.24
C SER A 8 -21.54 -4.16 5.84
N ILE A 9 -20.75 -4.57 6.82
CA ILE A 9 -19.67 -5.53 6.54
C ILE A 9 -20.35 -6.83 6.06
N CYS A 10 -20.08 -7.21 4.81
CA CYS A 10 -20.73 -8.30 4.11
C CYS A 10 -20.66 -9.60 4.94
N LYS A 11 -21.79 -10.35 5.03
CA LYS A 11 -21.89 -11.64 5.77
C LYS A 11 -20.79 -12.67 5.41
N GLY A 12 -20.13 -12.52 4.26
CA GLY A 12 -19.02 -13.38 3.82
C GLY A 12 -17.73 -13.19 4.63
N GLU A 13 -17.42 -11.98 5.08
CA GLU A 13 -16.16 -11.68 5.78
C GLU A 13 -16.05 -12.40 7.12
N GLY A 14 -17.15 -12.45 7.88
CA GLY A 14 -17.21 -13.16 9.15
C GLY A 14 -16.95 -14.65 9.03
N LYS A 15 -17.37 -15.30 7.94
CA LYS A 15 -17.08 -16.72 7.71
C LYS A 15 -15.60 -16.96 7.39
N TRP A 16 -14.96 -16.05 6.66
CA TRP A 16 -13.56 -16.15 6.32
C TRP A 16 -12.66 -15.89 7.54
N LEU A 17 -12.95 -14.86 8.34
CA LEU A 17 -12.18 -14.54 9.56
C LEU A 17 -12.18 -15.66 10.58
N ARG A 18 -13.32 -16.35 10.75
CA ARG A 18 -13.43 -17.50 11.66
C ARG A 18 -12.52 -18.67 11.30
N LYS A 19 -11.93 -18.70 10.10
CA LYS A 19 -10.90 -19.69 9.74
C LYS A 19 -9.54 -19.39 10.38
N TYR A 20 -9.30 -18.15 10.79
CA TYR A 20 -7.99 -17.67 11.25
C TYR A 20 -8.02 -17.06 12.66
N LEU A 21 -9.19 -16.64 13.14
CA LEU A 21 -9.36 -15.93 14.41
C LEU A 21 -10.59 -16.43 15.18
N ASP A 22 -10.46 -16.56 16.50
CA ASP A 22 -11.59 -16.74 17.38
C ASP A 22 -12.35 -15.42 17.55
N LEU A 23 -13.63 -15.44 17.21
CA LEU A 23 -14.52 -14.29 17.25
C LEU A 23 -15.66 -14.50 18.26
N PRO A 24 -15.36 -14.53 19.58
CA PRO A 24 -16.36 -14.76 20.62
C PRO A 24 -17.40 -13.64 20.69
N ASN A 25 -17.00 -12.41 20.33
CA ASN A 25 -17.84 -11.22 20.36
C ASN A 25 -18.42 -10.85 18.99
N GLY A 26 -18.35 -11.75 18.01
CA GLY A 26 -18.83 -11.51 16.65
C GLY A 26 -17.80 -10.88 15.72
N VAL A 27 -18.26 -10.42 14.55
CA VAL A 27 -17.39 -9.85 13.50
C VAL A 27 -16.94 -8.44 13.90
N PRO A 28 -15.63 -8.11 13.80
CA PRO A 28 -15.13 -6.78 14.07
C PRO A 28 -15.84 -5.70 13.24
N THR A 29 -15.98 -4.49 13.79
CA THR A 29 -16.49 -3.33 13.06
C THR A 29 -15.39 -2.67 12.23
N ASP A 30 -15.78 -1.76 11.33
CA ASP A 30 -14.84 -0.92 10.56
C ASP A 30 -13.82 -0.20 11.46
N ASP A 31 -14.26 0.32 12.62
CA ASP A 31 -13.37 0.93 13.61
C ASP A 31 -12.30 -0.04 14.12
N THR A 32 -12.65 -1.32 14.34
CA THR A 32 -11.69 -2.33 14.79
C THR A 32 -10.67 -2.63 13.71
N TYR A 33 -11.09 -2.82 12.46
CA TYR A 33 -10.17 -2.98 11.33
C TYR A 33 -9.24 -1.79 11.21
N ARG A 34 -9.79 -0.57 11.28
CA ARG A 34 -9.00 0.65 11.21
C ARG A 34 -7.92 0.71 12.28
N VAL A 35 -8.24 0.36 13.52
CA VAL A 35 -7.24 0.31 14.61
C VAL A 35 -6.17 -0.74 14.30
N VAL A 36 -6.56 -1.96 13.91
CA VAL A 36 -5.61 -3.04 13.60
C VAL A 36 -4.68 -2.62 12.46
N PHE A 37 -5.23 -2.15 11.33
CA PHE A 37 -4.42 -1.70 10.19
C PHE A 37 -3.53 -0.51 10.53
N SER A 38 -3.97 0.41 11.39
CA SER A 38 -3.15 1.56 11.81
C SER A 38 -1.93 1.16 12.65
N ASN A 39 -1.92 -0.04 13.22
CA ASN A 39 -0.78 -0.55 14.00
C ASN A 39 0.24 -1.32 13.14
N ILE A 40 -0.04 -1.55 11.85
CA ILE A 40 0.91 -2.22 10.96
C ILE A 40 2.01 -1.23 10.55
N CYS A 41 3.27 -1.64 10.70
CA CYS A 41 4.40 -0.87 10.19
C CYS A 41 4.36 -0.86 8.65
N THR A 42 4.00 0.29 8.07
CA THR A 42 3.82 0.46 6.62
C THR A 42 5.08 0.13 5.83
N ASP A 43 6.26 0.55 6.31
CA ASP A 43 7.52 0.33 5.60
C ASP A 43 7.85 -1.16 5.51
N HIS A 44 7.70 -1.88 6.62
CA HIS A 44 7.93 -3.32 6.65
C HIS A 44 6.90 -4.09 5.82
N PHE A 45 5.62 -3.69 5.91
CA PHE A 45 4.55 -4.30 5.12
C PHE A 45 4.80 -4.15 3.61
N PHE A 46 5.23 -2.95 3.19
CA PHE A 46 5.62 -2.69 1.81
C PHE A 46 6.77 -3.60 1.37
N GLN A 47 7.87 -3.63 2.14
CA GLN A 47 9.06 -4.45 1.82
C GLN A 47 8.71 -5.94 1.65
N VAL A 48 7.95 -6.52 2.58
CA VAL A 48 7.56 -7.93 2.52
C VAL A 48 6.67 -8.20 1.31
N THR A 49 5.69 -7.33 1.05
CA THR A 49 4.76 -7.51 -0.07
C THR A 49 5.49 -7.42 -1.41
N THR A 50 6.33 -6.40 -1.60
CA THR A 50 7.14 -6.24 -2.81
C THR A 50 8.09 -7.43 -2.99
N GLY A 51 8.73 -7.92 -1.93
CA GLY A 51 9.60 -9.10 -2.00
C GLY A 51 8.87 -10.37 -2.45
N ILE A 52 7.67 -10.62 -1.93
CA ILE A 52 6.83 -11.77 -2.35
C ILE A 52 6.44 -11.64 -3.83
N LEU A 53 6.03 -10.44 -4.25
CA LEU A 53 5.62 -10.19 -5.64
C LEU A 53 6.78 -10.35 -6.62
N LEU A 54 7.95 -9.81 -6.31
CA LEU A 54 9.16 -9.98 -7.12
C LEU A 54 9.51 -11.45 -7.26
N GLY A 55 9.61 -12.20 -6.15
CA GLY A 55 9.91 -13.63 -6.20
C GLY A 55 8.85 -14.44 -6.96
N THR A 56 7.59 -13.99 -6.96
CA THR A 56 6.52 -14.62 -7.76
C THR A 56 6.72 -14.38 -9.24
N ILE A 57 7.07 -13.15 -9.64
CA ILE A 57 7.34 -12.81 -11.05
C ILE A 57 8.59 -13.53 -11.54
N ASP A 58 9.66 -13.56 -10.75
CA ASP A 58 10.90 -14.27 -11.07
C ASP A 58 10.62 -15.75 -11.34
N GLY A 59 9.84 -16.40 -10.47
CA GLY A 59 9.44 -17.80 -10.67
C GLY A 59 8.60 -18.02 -11.93
N ILE A 60 7.73 -17.07 -12.30
CA ILE A 60 6.95 -17.15 -13.54
C ILE A 60 7.86 -17.00 -14.77
N ILE A 61 8.81 -16.06 -14.74
CA ILE A 61 9.77 -15.83 -15.82
C ILE A 61 10.67 -17.05 -16.02
N GLU A 62 11.15 -17.65 -14.93
CA GLU A 62 11.95 -18.87 -14.93
C GLU A 62 11.18 -20.03 -15.59
N LEU A 63 9.94 -20.26 -15.16
CA LEU A 63 9.07 -21.30 -15.75
C LEU A 63 8.74 -21.03 -17.23
N ALA A 64 8.71 -19.77 -17.66
CA ALA A 64 8.47 -19.39 -19.04
C ALA A 64 9.68 -19.57 -19.97
N GLY A 65 10.85 -19.98 -19.44
CA GLY A 65 12.05 -20.29 -20.23
C GLY A 65 12.67 -19.08 -20.92
N LYS A 66 12.38 -17.85 -20.46
CA LYS A 66 12.82 -16.59 -21.10
C LYS A 66 14.14 -16.03 -20.53
N GLN A 67 15.09 -16.88 -20.13
CA GLN A 67 16.29 -16.41 -19.42
C GLN A 67 17.29 -15.60 -20.29
N ASP A 68 17.25 -15.73 -21.61
CA ASP A 68 18.37 -15.29 -22.47
C ASP A 68 18.35 -13.83 -22.97
N ASN A 69 17.36 -12.98 -22.62
CA ASN A 69 17.27 -11.61 -23.14
C ASN A 69 16.85 -10.52 -22.15
N ILE A 70 16.81 -10.79 -20.83
CA ILE A 70 16.16 -9.88 -19.86
C ILE A 70 17.11 -8.78 -19.33
N TYR A 71 18.43 -8.90 -19.54
CA TYR A 71 19.40 -7.98 -18.93
C TYR A 71 19.79 -6.78 -19.81
N GLU A 72 18.86 -6.21 -20.59
CA GLU A 72 19.02 -4.82 -21.02
C GLU A 72 18.57 -3.90 -19.87
N LYS A 73 19.25 -2.75 -19.68
CA LYS A 73 18.97 -1.82 -18.58
C LYS A 73 17.47 -1.52 -18.49
N SER A 74 16.81 -2.11 -17.50
CA SER A 74 15.38 -1.93 -17.28
C SER A 74 15.05 -0.48 -16.99
N VAL A 75 14.06 0.06 -17.69
CA VAL A 75 13.64 1.44 -17.50
C VAL A 75 12.88 1.52 -16.19
N VAL A 76 13.43 2.27 -15.25
CA VAL A 76 12.78 2.58 -13.98
C VAL A 76 12.23 4.00 -14.04
N SER A 77 10.93 4.13 -13.81
CA SER A 77 10.23 5.42 -13.79
C SER A 77 10.09 5.91 -12.35
N ILE A 78 10.43 7.17 -12.11
CA ILE A 78 10.27 7.82 -10.80
C ILE A 78 9.23 8.92 -10.95
N ASP A 79 8.11 8.81 -10.24
CA ASP A 79 7.03 9.80 -10.26
C ASP A 79 6.44 10.05 -8.87
N GLY A 80 5.97 11.27 -8.63
CA GLY A 80 5.37 11.67 -7.37
C GLY A 80 4.00 12.31 -7.57
N LYS A 81 2.99 11.83 -6.83
CA LYS A 81 1.61 12.33 -6.91
C LYS A 81 1.09 12.75 -5.56
N VAL A 82 0.42 13.90 -5.49
CA VAL A 82 -0.23 14.36 -4.26
C VAL A 82 -1.60 13.69 -4.11
N SER A 83 -1.86 13.09 -2.95
CA SER A 83 -3.17 12.55 -2.59
C SER A 83 -4.01 13.66 -1.92
N CYS A 84 -4.65 14.50 -2.73
CA CYS A 84 -5.33 15.72 -2.27
C CYS A 84 -6.39 15.50 -1.16
N GLY A 85 -7.00 14.31 -1.08
CA GLY A 85 -8.00 13.96 -0.06
C GLY A 85 -7.44 13.53 1.30
N SER A 86 -6.13 13.36 1.43
CA SER A 86 -5.49 12.89 2.67
C SER A 86 -5.13 14.01 3.66
N GLY A 87 -5.15 15.28 3.22
CA GLY A 87 -4.87 16.43 4.09
C GLY A 87 -6.06 16.78 4.99
N ARG A 88 -5.77 17.36 6.17
CA ARG A 88 -6.80 17.88 7.10
C ARG A 88 -6.46 19.32 7.47
N LYS A 89 -7.42 20.22 7.28
CA LYS A 89 -7.23 21.67 7.48
C LYS A 89 -7.05 22.03 8.95
N GLU A 90 -7.78 21.37 9.84
CA GLU A 90 -7.76 21.60 11.28
C GLU A 90 -7.77 20.26 12.02
N THR A 91 -6.78 20.06 12.87
CA THR A 91 -6.73 19.01 13.88
C THR A 91 -6.27 19.63 15.20
N VAL A 92 -6.38 18.89 16.31
CA VAL A 92 -5.93 19.33 17.64
C VAL A 92 -4.41 19.65 17.63
N GLU A 93 -3.65 19.01 16.72
CA GLU A 93 -2.21 19.17 16.55
C GLU A 93 -1.83 20.07 15.36
N GLY A 94 -2.81 20.77 14.76
CA GLY A 94 -2.60 21.70 13.64
C GLY A 94 -2.97 21.13 12.27
N LYS A 95 -2.44 21.74 11.20
CA LYS A 95 -2.76 21.39 9.80
C LYS A 95 -1.97 20.15 9.37
N VAL A 96 -2.68 19.09 8.97
CA VAL A 96 -2.07 17.89 8.37
C VAL A 96 -2.01 18.07 6.87
N ARG A 97 -0.81 18.06 6.30
CA ARG A 97 -0.62 18.16 4.84
C ARG A 97 -1.09 16.87 4.15
N ALA A 98 -1.48 17.01 2.89
CA ALA A 98 -1.76 15.86 2.04
C ALA A 98 -0.50 15.01 1.87
N LEU A 99 -0.67 13.70 1.88
CA LEU A 99 0.37 12.72 1.58
C LEU A 99 0.85 12.90 0.14
N GLN A 100 2.16 12.88 -0.01
CA GLN A 100 2.83 12.97 -1.29
C GLN A 100 3.79 11.79 -1.43
N PRO A 101 3.31 10.62 -1.91
CA PRO A 101 4.17 9.51 -2.29
C PRO A 101 5.01 9.85 -3.52
N LEU A 102 6.30 9.50 -3.45
CA LEU A 102 7.24 9.36 -4.54
C LEU A 102 7.45 7.87 -4.78
N ASN A 103 7.14 7.40 -5.97
CA ASN A 103 7.15 5.99 -6.35
C ASN A 103 8.25 5.71 -7.37
N VAL A 104 8.83 4.53 -7.27
CA VAL A 104 9.81 3.97 -8.21
C VAL A 104 9.13 2.77 -8.86
N TYR A 105 8.82 2.85 -10.14
CA TYR A 105 8.10 1.84 -10.88
C TYR A 105 9.01 1.17 -11.91
N SER A 106 8.97 -0.16 -11.97
CA SER A 106 9.67 -0.93 -13.00
C SER A 106 8.70 -1.40 -14.06
N ASP A 107 9.03 -1.12 -15.33
CA ASP A 107 8.26 -1.59 -16.47
C ASP A 107 8.29 -3.12 -16.58
N ASP A 108 9.48 -3.71 -16.41
CA ASP A 108 9.71 -5.15 -16.47
C ASP A 108 8.85 -5.95 -15.48
N TYR A 109 8.81 -5.50 -14.21
CA TYR A 109 8.02 -6.15 -13.17
C TYR A 109 6.55 -5.70 -13.17
N GLY A 110 6.21 -4.64 -13.91
CA GLY A 110 4.87 -4.05 -13.91
C GLY A 110 4.39 -3.59 -12.53
N MET A 111 5.32 -3.19 -11.64
CA MET A 111 4.99 -2.83 -10.26
C MET A 111 5.88 -1.73 -9.66
N CYS A 112 5.41 -1.18 -8.54
CA CYS A 112 6.19 -0.24 -7.73
C CYS A 112 7.22 -0.99 -6.88
N LEU A 113 8.51 -0.70 -7.07
CA LEU A 113 9.62 -1.28 -6.33
C LEU A 113 9.90 -0.56 -5.01
N ALA A 114 9.70 0.76 -4.98
CA ALA A 114 9.95 1.57 -3.79
C ALA A 114 8.98 2.75 -3.72
N GLN A 115 8.56 3.09 -2.50
CA GLN A 115 7.72 4.24 -2.23
C GLN A 115 8.26 5.03 -1.04
N LYS A 116 8.33 6.35 -1.17
CA LYS A 116 8.75 7.26 -0.10
C LYS A 116 7.80 8.44 0.01
N PHE A 117 7.37 8.76 1.22
CA PHE A 117 6.54 9.95 1.45
C PHE A 117 7.44 11.18 1.61
N ILE A 118 7.26 12.18 0.75
CA ILE A 118 8.00 13.44 0.79
C ILE A 118 7.14 14.54 1.41
N LYS A 119 7.78 15.51 2.07
CA LYS A 119 7.09 16.59 2.79
C LYS A 119 6.52 17.66 1.87
N GLU A 120 7.15 17.86 0.71
CA GLU A 120 6.77 18.85 -0.28
C GLU A 120 7.31 18.49 -1.68
N LYS A 121 6.67 19.04 -2.71
CA LYS A 121 7.13 18.94 -4.09
C LYS A 121 8.32 19.88 -4.29
N THR A 122 9.48 19.30 -4.57
CA THR A 122 10.66 20.00 -5.06
C THR A 122 10.82 19.73 -6.55
N ASN A 123 11.41 20.69 -7.28
CA ASN A 123 11.74 20.49 -8.70
C ASN A 123 12.93 19.53 -8.90
N GLU A 124 13.72 19.34 -7.84
CA GLU A 124 14.77 18.33 -7.77
C GLU A 124 14.22 17.08 -7.08
N ILE A 125 14.65 15.89 -7.48
CA ILE A 125 14.26 14.63 -6.84
C ILE A 125 15.00 14.57 -5.49
N PRO A 126 14.33 14.83 -4.35
CA PRO A 126 15.00 15.07 -3.08
C PRO A 126 15.43 13.76 -2.38
N ALA A 127 15.21 12.63 -3.04
CA ALA A 127 15.46 11.28 -2.52
C ALA A 127 15.98 10.34 -3.63
N ALA A 128 16.80 10.89 -4.54
CA ALA A 128 17.58 10.12 -5.49
C ALA A 128 18.73 9.38 -4.78
#